data_AF-A0A957BSI7-F1
#
_entry.id   AF-A0A957BSI7-F1
#
_cell.length_a   1.000
_cell.length_b   1.000
_cell.length_c   1.000
_cell.angle_alpha   90.00
_cell.angle_beta   90.00
_cell.angle_gamma   90.00
#
_symmetry.space_group_name_H-M   'P 1'
#
loop_
_entity.id
_entity.type
_entity.pdbx_description
1 polymer ?
#
loop_
_entity_poly.entity_id
_entity_poly.type
_entity_poly.pdbx_seq_one_letter_code
_entity_poly.pdbx_strand_id
1 'polypeptide(L)'
;MRVAIDASRTTVVRRTGTERYALELLRALIRLNTQHQLDLYFRDQPPVDLLPASGLAAQHTIAFPRLWTHLRFAAELWKTQPGVTFVPA
;
A
#
# COMPACT_ATOMS: atom_id res chain seq x y z
N MET A 1 -13.82 -8.23 -3.51
CA MET A 1 -13.62 -7.54 -2.22
C MET A 1 -12.58 -6.45 -2.39
N ARG A 2 -12.74 -5.30 -1.74
CA ARG A 2 -11.70 -4.26 -1.65
C ARG A 2 -10.81 -4.49 -0.43
N VAL A 3 -9.51 -4.45 -0.65
CA VAL A 3 -8.47 -4.62 0.36
C VAL A 3 -7.64 -3.34 0.40
N ALA A 4 -7.68 -2.64 1.52
CA ALA A 4 -6.82 -1.48 1.73
C ALA A 4 -5.47 -1.93 2.30
N ILE A 5 -4.38 -1.56 1.64
CA ILE A 5 -3.03 -1.97 2.00
C ILE A 5 -2.18 -0.74 2.34
N ASP A 6 -1.52 -0.76 3.49
CA ASP A 6 -0.51 0.24 3.82
C ASP A 6 0.78 -0.05 3.03
N ALA A 7 1.07 0.78 2.04
CA ALA A 7 2.28 0.70 1.21
C ALA A 7 3.33 1.76 1.60
N SER A 8 3.11 2.51 2.69
CA SER A 8 3.94 3.67 3.04
C SER A 8 5.41 3.35 3.32
N ARG A 9 5.73 2.12 3.70
CA ARG A 9 7.10 1.66 3.93
C ARG A 9 7.86 1.31 2.65
N THR A 10 7.17 1.15 1.52
CA THR A 10 7.80 0.66 0.27
C THR A 10 8.60 1.73 -0.50
N THR A 11 8.32 3.00 -0.21
CA THR A 11 8.94 4.18 -0.85
C THR A 11 10.15 4.74 -0.11
N VAL A 12 10.55 4.12 1.02
CA VAL A 12 11.72 4.53 1.79
C VAL A 12 13.01 4.31 0.98
N VAL A 13 13.85 5.35 0.89
CA VAL A 13 15.09 5.37 0.09
C VAL A 13 16.09 4.30 0.55
N ARG A 14 16.32 4.17 1.86
CA ARG A 14 17.23 3.16 2.44
C ARG A 14 16.42 2.06 3.12
N ARG A 15 16.36 0.89 2.47
CA ARG A 15 15.65 -0.29 2.96
C ARG A 15 16.56 -1.09 3.89
N THR A 16 16.15 -1.32 5.14
CA THR A 16 16.99 -2.00 6.15
C THR A 16 16.51 -3.42 6.45
N GLY A 17 15.28 -3.77 6.08
CA GLY A 17 14.81 -5.16 6.07
C GLY A 17 13.29 -5.25 5.93
N THR A 18 12.58 -4.62 6.87
CA THR A 18 11.12 -4.56 6.90
C THR A 18 10.55 -3.90 5.63
N GLU A 19 11.19 -2.84 5.12
CA GLU A 19 10.77 -2.17 3.88
C GLU A 19 10.93 -3.08 2.66
N ARG A 20 12.00 -3.90 2.64
CA ARG A 20 12.25 -4.85 1.56
C ARG A 20 11.24 -5.99 1.62
N TYR A 21 10.97 -6.50 2.82
CA TYR A 21 9.93 -7.50 3.04
C TYR A 21 8.56 -7.01 2.55
N ALA A 22 8.12 -5.83 3.02
CA ALA A 22 6.84 -5.26 2.62
C ALA A 22 6.75 -5.07 1.10
N LEU A 23 7.82 -4.55 0.46
CA LEU A 23 7.86 -4.37 -0.98
C LEU A 23 7.71 -5.71 -1.74
N GLU A 24 8.52 -6.71 -1.41
CA GLU A 24 8.48 -8.00 -2.10
C GLU A 24 7.16 -8.74 -1.85
N LEU A 25 6.59 -8.59 -0.65
CA LEU A 25 5.28 -9.12 -0.33
C LEU A 25 4.18 -8.47 -1.17
N LEU A 26 4.15 -7.14 -1.28
CA LEU A 26 3.19 -6.44 -2.13
C LEU A 26 3.34 -6.85 -3.60
N ARG A 27 4.58 -6.97 -4.09
CA ARG A 27 4.86 -7.45 -5.46
C ARG A 27 4.31 -8.85 -5.70
N ALA A 28 4.52 -9.77 -4.76
CA ALA A 28 4.00 -11.13 -4.85
C ALA A 28 2.48 -11.14 -4.80
N LEU A 29 1.88 -10.39 -3.88
CA LEU A 29 0.43 -10.30 -3.70
C LEU A 29 -0.26 -9.77 -4.97
N ILE A 30 0.28 -8.72 -5.60
CA ILE A 30 -0.29 -8.17 -6.85
C ILE A 30 -0.19 -9.18 -7.99
N ARG A 31 0.93 -9.90 -8.12
CA ARG A 31 1.10 -10.91 -9.18
C ARG A 31 0.15 -12.09 -9.05
N LEU A 32 -0.14 -12.49 -7.81
CA LEU A 32 -0.99 -13.65 -7.51
C LEU A 32 -2.48 -13.29 -7.44
N ASN A 33 -2.81 -12.01 -7.27
CA ASN A 33 -4.18 -11.56 -7.12
C ASN A 33 -4.92 -11.54 -8.47
N THR A 34 -6.00 -12.32 -8.54
CA THR A 34 -6.87 -12.41 -9.73
C THR A 34 -8.27 -11.88 -9.48
N GLN A 35 -8.65 -11.57 -8.23
CA GLN A 35 -10.05 -11.35 -7.86
C GLN A 35 -10.32 -10.11 -7.00
N HIS A 36 -9.37 -9.68 -6.18
CA HIS A 36 -9.60 -8.61 -5.20
C HIS A 36 -9.16 -7.26 -5.77
N GLN A 37 -9.89 -6.20 -5.43
CA GLN A 37 -9.46 -4.83 -5.70
C GLN A 37 -8.50 -4.41 -4.58
N LEU A 38 -7.26 -4.10 -4.93
CA LEU A 38 -6.20 -3.75 -3.99
C LEU A 38 -5.98 -2.24 -4.05
N ASP A 39 -6.33 -1.55 -2.97
CA ASP A 39 -6.10 -0.12 -2.81
C ASP A 39 -4.80 0.07 -2.01
N LEU A 40 -3.73 0.48 -2.70
CA LEU A 40 -2.39 0.64 -2.15
C LEU A 40 -2.16 2.08 -1.74
N TYR A 41 -2.02 2.35 -0.45
CA TYR A 41 -1.86 3.70 0.07
C TYR A 41 -0.39 4.03 0.34
N PHE A 42 0.12 5.04 -0.35
CA PHE A 42 1.48 5.52 -0.24
C PHE A 42 1.54 6.85 0.50
N ARG A 43 2.57 7.00 1.33
CA ARG A 43 2.91 8.28 1.97
C ARG A 43 3.56 9.24 0.99
N ASP A 44 4.47 8.71 0.17
CA ASP A 44 5.27 9.45 -0.80
C ASP A 44 5.00 8.91 -2.20
N GLN A 45 5.23 9.70 -3.23
CA GLN A 45 5.03 9.24 -4.61
C GLN A 45 5.94 8.04 -4.92
N PRO A 46 5.40 6.86 -5.25
CA PRO A 46 6.23 5.73 -5.62
C PRO A 46 6.84 5.93 -7.02
N PRO A 47 8.05 5.37 -7.27
CA PRO A 47 8.57 5.18 -8.62
C PRO A 47 7.58 4.36 -9.46
N VAL A 48 7.48 4.70 -10.76
CA VAL A 48 6.52 4.08 -11.69
C VAL A 48 6.68 2.56 -11.77
N ASP A 49 7.90 2.05 -11.61
CA ASP A 49 8.28 0.65 -11.71
C ASP A 49 8.41 -0.05 -10.34
N LEU A 50 8.01 0.61 -9.25
CA LEU A 50 8.14 0.04 -7.90
C LEU A 50 7.35 -1.27 -7.76
N LEU A 51 6.14 -1.29 -8.31
CA LEU A 51 5.19 -2.41 -8.24
C LEU A 51 4.77 -2.85 -9.64
N PRO A 52 4.44 -4.14 -9.84
CA PRO A 52 3.94 -4.64 -11.11
C PRO A 52 2.60 -3.97 -11.48
N ALA A 53 2.40 -3.73 -12.77
CA ALA A 53 1.13 -3.23 -13.29
C ALA A 53 0.01 -4.26 -13.09
N SER A 54 -1.17 -3.82 -12.66
CA SER A 54 -2.36 -4.65 -12.52
C SER A 54 -3.62 -3.79 -12.62
N GLY A 55 -4.62 -4.26 -13.36
CA GLY A 55 -5.95 -3.62 -13.42
C GLY A 55 -6.78 -3.79 -12.14
N LEU A 56 -6.26 -4.58 -11.18
CA LEU A 56 -6.88 -4.82 -9.88
C LEU A 56 -6.09 -4.15 -8.74
N ALA A 57 -5.07 -3.35 -9.05
CA ALA A 57 -4.27 -2.64 -8.06
C ALA A 57 -4.30 -1.13 -8.35
N ALA A 58 -5.01 -0.38 -7.51
CA ALA A 58 -5.04 1.07 -7.55
C ALA A 58 -4.00 1.65 -6.57
N GLN A 59 -3.24 2.65 -7.02
CA GLN A 59 -2.25 3.33 -6.19
C GLN A 59 -2.78 4.70 -5.77
N HIS A 60 -2.74 4.99 -4.48
CA HIS A 60 -3.22 6.23 -3.89
C HIS A 60 -2.07 6.90 -3.12
N THR A 61 -1.54 8.01 -3.64
CA THR A 61 -0.52 8.81 -2.94
C THR A 61 -1.20 9.87 -2.08
N ILE A 62 -0.94 9.86 -0.77
CA ILE A 62 -1.46 10.85 0.16
C ILE A 62 -0.28 11.46 0.92
N ALA A 63 0.11 12.66 0.53
CA ALA A 63 1.21 13.37 1.17
C ALA A 63 0.89 13.65 2.64
N PHE A 64 1.47 12.85 3.55
CA PHE A 64 1.29 13.03 4.99
C PHE A 64 2.50 12.48 5.78
N PRO A 65 3.54 13.30 6.01
CA PRO A 65 4.84 12.80 6.48
C PRO A 65 4.88 12.36 7.95
N ARG A 66 3.89 12.73 8.80
CA ARG A 66 3.85 12.42 10.24
C ARG A 66 2.53 11.77 10.63
N LEU A 67 2.50 10.88 11.63
CA LEU A 67 1.27 10.22 12.14
C LEU A 67 0.43 9.49 11.08
N TRP A 68 1.08 8.94 10.05
CA TRP A 68 0.47 8.22 8.92
C TRP A 68 -0.59 7.19 9.36
N THR A 69 -0.17 6.19 10.14
CA THR A 69 -1.01 5.05 10.51
C THR A 69 -2.13 5.45 11.47
N HIS A 70 -1.87 6.39 12.38
CA HIS A 70 -2.81 6.77 13.45
C HIS A 70 -3.88 7.76 13.01
N LEU A 71 -3.60 8.61 12.01
CA LEU A 71 -4.53 9.66 11.59
C LEU A 71 -4.97 9.47 10.15
N ARG A 72 -4.03 9.52 9.21
CA ARG A 72 -4.39 9.70 7.79
C ARG A 72 -4.84 8.40 7.14
N PHE A 73 -4.13 7.31 7.39
CA PHE A 73 -4.52 5.99 6.90
C PHE A 73 -5.86 5.58 7.52
N ALA A 74 -6.00 5.69 8.84
CA ALA A 74 -7.27 5.47 9.53
C ALA A 74 -8.42 6.28 8.91
N ALA A 75 -8.26 7.58 8.67
CA ALA A 75 -9.31 8.40 8.06
C ALA A 75 -9.74 7.91 6.66
N GLU A 76 -8.82 7.38 5.85
CA GLU A 76 -9.17 6.81 4.54
C GLU A 76 -9.87 5.46 4.67
N LEU A 77 -9.48 4.62 5.63
CA LEU A 77 -10.20 3.37 5.92
C LEU A 77 -11.64 3.64 6.35
N TRP A 78 -11.85 4.67 7.18
CA TRP A 78 -13.19 5.08 7.62
C TRP A 78 -14.07 5.55 6.45
N LYS A 79 -13.49 6.21 5.44
CA LYS A 79 -14.23 6.67 4.25
C LYS A 79 -14.51 5.56 3.24
N THR A 80 -13.52 4.71 3.00
CA THR A 80 -13.57 3.69 1.94
C THR A 80 -14.22 2.39 2.39
N GLN A 81 -14.31 2.17 3.72
CA GLN A 81 -14.88 0.98 4.37
C GLN A 81 -14.48 -0.32 3.65
N PRO A 82 -13.16 -0.61 3.55
CA PRO A 82 -12.70 -1.80 2.86
C PRO A 82 -13.13 -3.06 3.60
N GLY A 83 -13.29 -4.17 2.88
CA GLY A 83 -13.64 -5.45 3.50
C GLY A 83 -12.50 -6.01 4.34
N VAL A 84 -11.25 -5.68 3.99
CA VAL A 84 -10.03 -6.06 4.72
C VAL A 84 -9.04 -4.90 4.70
N THR A 85 -8.37 -4.69 5.83
CA THR A 85 -7.18 -3.84 5.94
C THR A 85 -5.95 -4.71 6.16
N PHE A 86 -4.89 -4.47 5.40
CA PHE A 86 -3.63 -5.20 5.51
C PHE A 86 -2.45 -4.24 5.70
N VAL A 87 -1.72 -4.41 6.80
CA VAL A 87 -0.56 -3.58 7.17
C VAL A 87 0.65 -4.50 7.31
N PRO A 88 1.49 -4.64 6.27
CA PRO A 88 2.60 -5.60 6.27
C PRO A 88 3.79 -5.17 7.13
N ALA A 89 3.86 -3.89 7.55
CA ALA A 89 5.00 -3.29 8.23
C ALA A 89 4.65 -1.97 8.92
#